data_AF-X1C959-F1
#
_entry.id   AF-X1C959-F1
#
_cell.length_a   1.000
_cell.length_b   1.000
_cell.length_c   1.000
_cell.angle_alpha   90.00
_cell.angle_beta   90.00
_cell.angle_gamma   90.00
#
_symmetry.space_group_name_H-M   'P 1'
#
loop_
_entity.id
_entity.type
_entity.pdbx_description
1 polymer ?
#
loop_
_entity_poly.entity_id
_entity_poly.type
_entity_poly.pdbx_seq_one_letter_code
_entity_poly.pdbx_strand_id
1 'polypeptide(L)'
;NLHLTRFYAIGTPTIDSLSVEPNSVVEGDPFTLTANGVSDPNGWIVQVDFYCDTSKNRYLDLDGLDIFLGSDTNSSDGWDWTGSIGGFPLVGLNTYFARAMDNSGAWSDPNSCTGTVTPLHKKDFDGDGKVGFLDFSIFAAAWQTEPGDPEWNPACDINQPPDDIIDFFDLARFTERWLEGSEPYVSQL
;
A
#
# COMPACT_ATOMS: atom_id res chain seq x y z
N ASN A 1 -1.88 -40.79 -42.82
CA ASN A 1 -2.19 -40.45 -41.42
C ASN A 1 -0.94 -40.45 -40.58
N LEU A 2 -0.28 -39.30 -40.50
CA LEU A 2 0.55 -38.92 -39.37
C LEU A 2 0.05 -37.53 -38.98
N HIS A 3 -0.85 -37.48 -38.00
CA HIS A 3 -1.28 -36.23 -37.39
C HIS A 3 -0.05 -35.67 -36.68
N LEU A 4 0.61 -34.70 -37.30
CA LEU A 4 1.57 -33.84 -36.64
C LEU A 4 0.79 -33.08 -35.56
N THR A 5 0.83 -33.58 -34.32
CA THR A 5 0.48 -32.79 -33.15
C THR A 5 1.50 -31.65 -33.09
N ARG A 6 1.12 -30.49 -33.62
CA ARG A 6 1.76 -29.25 -33.20
C ARG A 6 1.59 -29.19 -31.69
N PHE A 7 2.68 -29.32 -30.94
CA PHE A 7 2.76 -28.74 -29.62
C PHE A 7 2.56 -27.24 -29.86
N TYR A 8 1.35 -26.73 -29.64
CA TYR A 8 1.19 -25.30 -29.44
C TYR A 8 2.07 -24.98 -28.24
N ALA A 9 3.17 -24.26 -28.45
CA ALA A 9 3.84 -23.61 -27.35
C ALA A 9 2.80 -22.64 -26.77
N ILE A 10 2.17 -23.05 -25.68
CA ILE A 10 1.35 -22.18 -24.86
C ILE A 10 2.28 -21.03 -24.46
N GLY A 11 1.95 -19.82 -24.91
CA GLY A 11 2.72 -18.65 -24.52
C GLY A 11 2.59 -18.50 -23.01
N THR A 12 3.60 -17.96 -22.35
CA THR A 12 3.40 -17.46 -20.99
C THR A 12 2.74 -16.09 -21.08
N PRO A 13 1.90 -15.72 -20.11
CA PRO A 13 1.33 -14.38 -20.08
C PRO A 13 2.43 -13.34 -19.85
N THR A 14 2.14 -12.08 -20.18
CA THR A 14 3.03 -10.94 -19.95
C THR A 14 2.28 -9.79 -19.28
N ILE A 15 3.00 -8.98 -18.51
CA ILE A 15 2.55 -7.69 -17.97
C ILE A 15 3.50 -6.62 -18.53
N ASP A 16 2.97 -5.61 -19.21
CA ASP A 16 3.78 -4.54 -19.80
C ASP A 16 4.36 -3.62 -18.72
N SER A 17 3.53 -3.20 -17.76
CA SER A 17 3.97 -2.39 -16.62
C SER A 17 3.07 -2.56 -15.39
N LEU A 18 3.63 -2.28 -14.21
CA LEU A 18 2.88 -2.08 -12.98
C LEU A 18 2.86 -0.60 -12.60
N SER A 19 1.73 -0.09 -12.14
CA SER A 19 1.60 1.27 -11.61
C SER A 19 0.98 1.27 -10.21
N VAL A 20 1.28 2.30 -9.43
CA VAL A 20 0.72 2.54 -8.09
C VAL A 20 0.11 3.93 -8.02
N GLU A 21 -1.12 4.04 -7.50
CA GLU A 21 -1.83 5.31 -7.30
C GLU A 21 -2.61 5.33 -5.97
N PRO A 22 -2.44 6.39 -5.14
CA PRO A 22 -1.43 7.43 -5.27
C PRO A 22 -0.02 6.85 -5.04
N ASN A 23 0.97 7.41 -5.73
CA ASN A 23 2.37 6.95 -5.61
C ASN A 23 3.03 7.29 -4.27
N SER A 24 2.33 8.05 -3.42
CA SER A 24 2.68 8.35 -2.04
C SER A 24 1.41 8.29 -1.18
N VAL A 25 1.44 7.48 -0.12
CA VAL A 25 0.36 7.34 0.86
C VAL A 25 0.87 7.56 2.28
N VAL A 26 -0.01 7.91 3.22
CA VAL A 26 0.29 7.77 4.65
C VAL A 26 0.13 6.30 5.02
N GLU A 27 0.94 5.82 5.95
CA GLU A 27 0.80 4.49 6.54
C GLU A 27 -0.67 4.23 6.94
N GLY A 28 -1.20 3.09 6.52
CA GLY A 28 -2.60 2.73 6.73
C GLY A 28 -3.61 3.35 5.75
N ASP A 29 -3.24 4.29 4.86
CA ASP A 29 -4.09 4.69 3.73
C ASP A 29 -4.11 3.59 2.65
N PRO A 30 -5.25 3.43 1.94
CA PRO A 30 -5.30 2.56 0.78
C PRO A 30 -4.59 3.17 -0.43
N PHE A 31 -4.03 2.31 -1.27
CA PHE A 31 -3.56 2.63 -2.62
C PHE A 31 -4.00 1.52 -3.59
N THR A 32 -3.93 1.83 -4.87
CA THR A 32 -4.25 0.91 -5.97
C THR A 32 -2.97 0.52 -6.69
N LEU A 33 -2.76 -0.77 -6.88
CA LEU A 33 -1.81 -1.32 -7.85
C LEU A 33 -2.57 -1.71 -9.11
N THR A 34 -2.05 -1.37 -10.29
CA THR A 34 -2.66 -1.73 -11.57
C THR A 34 -1.63 -2.37 -12.49
N ALA A 35 -1.90 -3.62 -12.90
CA ALA A 35 -1.13 -4.32 -13.92
C ALA A 35 -1.65 -3.92 -15.30
N ASN A 36 -0.82 -3.22 -16.08
CA ASN A 36 -1.15 -2.67 -17.38
C ASN A 36 -0.68 -3.61 -18.50
N GLY A 37 -1.47 -3.69 -19.58
CA GLY A 37 -1.10 -4.46 -20.78
C GLY A 37 -1.03 -5.97 -20.55
N VAL A 38 -1.79 -6.50 -19.57
CA VAL A 38 -1.77 -7.93 -19.27
C VAL A 38 -2.35 -8.72 -20.46
N SER A 39 -1.56 -9.61 -21.04
CA SER A 39 -1.97 -10.37 -22.22
C SER A 39 -1.31 -11.74 -22.28
N ASP A 40 -1.96 -12.67 -22.99
CA ASP A 40 -1.39 -13.97 -23.33
C ASP A 40 -1.50 -14.18 -24.85
N PRO A 41 -0.42 -14.56 -25.55
CA PRO A 41 -0.44 -14.73 -27.01
C PRO A 41 -1.39 -15.81 -27.53
N ASN A 42 -1.70 -16.84 -26.72
CA ASN A 42 -2.47 -18.01 -27.15
C ASN A 42 -3.50 -18.47 -26.09
N GLY A 43 -3.79 -17.64 -25.10
CA GLY A 43 -4.66 -17.97 -23.97
C GLY A 43 -5.44 -16.75 -23.48
N TRP A 44 -6.03 -16.89 -22.30
CA TRP A 44 -6.60 -15.77 -21.56
C TRP A 44 -6.09 -15.77 -20.12
N ILE A 45 -6.03 -14.58 -19.55
CA ILE A 45 -5.60 -14.37 -18.17
C ILE A 45 -6.75 -14.78 -17.25
N VAL A 46 -6.42 -15.55 -16.22
CA VAL A 46 -7.39 -15.96 -15.19
C VAL A 46 -7.19 -15.22 -13.87
N GLN A 47 -5.99 -14.70 -13.63
CA GLN A 47 -5.65 -14.09 -12.36
C GLN A 47 -4.40 -13.20 -12.47
N VAL A 48 -4.35 -12.15 -11.67
CA VAL A 48 -3.13 -11.39 -11.37
C VAL A 48 -2.92 -11.36 -9.86
N ASP A 49 -1.74 -11.75 -9.41
CA ASP A 49 -1.33 -11.69 -8.00
C ASP A 49 -0.47 -10.46 -7.74
N PHE A 50 -0.69 -9.81 -6.60
CA PHE A 50 0.03 -8.63 -6.15
C PHE A 50 0.80 -8.89 -4.85
N TYR A 51 2.01 -8.34 -4.75
CA TYR A 51 2.92 -8.55 -3.63
C TYR A 51 3.65 -7.27 -3.21
N CYS A 52 4.13 -7.25 -1.97
CA CYS A 52 5.05 -6.24 -1.45
C CYS A 52 6.41 -6.85 -1.10
N ASP A 53 7.48 -6.22 -1.60
CA ASP A 53 8.88 -6.56 -1.31
C ASP A 53 9.22 -6.21 0.16
N THR A 54 9.33 -7.22 1.01
CA THR A 54 9.76 -7.01 2.41
C THR A 54 11.21 -7.36 2.65
N SER A 55 11.79 -8.22 1.80
CA SER A 55 13.21 -8.56 1.85
C SER A 55 14.11 -7.41 1.40
N LYS A 56 13.55 -6.43 0.68
CA LYS A 56 14.18 -5.25 0.08
C LYS A 56 15.23 -5.61 -0.98
N ASN A 57 15.12 -6.78 -1.59
CA ASN A 57 16.08 -7.25 -2.58
C ASN A 57 15.67 -6.96 -4.03
N ARG A 58 14.45 -6.46 -4.26
CA ARG A 58 13.85 -6.17 -5.58
C ARG A 58 13.63 -7.40 -6.46
N TYR A 59 13.53 -8.58 -5.86
CA TYR A 59 13.09 -9.82 -6.49
C TYR A 59 11.82 -10.31 -5.80
N LEU A 60 10.92 -10.93 -6.56
CA LEU A 60 9.73 -11.54 -5.98
C LEU A 60 10.09 -12.88 -5.32
N ASP A 61 10.02 -12.93 -4.00
CA ASP A 61 10.33 -14.10 -3.18
C ASP A 61 9.03 -14.82 -2.73
N LEU A 62 8.65 -15.86 -3.48
CA LEU A 62 7.41 -16.63 -3.27
C LEU A 62 7.48 -17.63 -2.10
N ASP A 63 8.61 -17.75 -1.42
CA ASP A 63 8.82 -18.64 -0.26
C ASP A 63 8.32 -18.04 1.06
N GLY A 64 7.62 -16.90 0.99
CA GLY A 64 6.98 -16.22 2.11
C GLY A 64 7.78 -15.05 2.68
N LEU A 65 8.91 -14.69 2.06
CA LEU A 65 9.60 -13.44 2.38
C LEU A 65 8.82 -12.23 1.86
N ASP A 66 8.26 -12.29 0.66
CA ASP A 66 7.40 -11.22 0.18
C ASP A 66 5.94 -11.42 0.60
N ILE A 67 5.31 -10.32 0.99
CA ILE A 67 3.92 -10.35 1.45
C ILE A 67 3.01 -10.40 0.25
N PHE A 68 2.14 -11.41 0.21
CA PHE A 68 1.02 -11.46 -0.71
C PHE A 68 -0.07 -10.47 -0.27
N LEU A 69 -0.40 -9.54 -1.16
CA LEU A 69 -1.40 -8.49 -0.92
C LEU A 69 -2.81 -8.95 -1.30
N GLY A 70 -2.92 -9.67 -2.43
CA GLY A 70 -4.17 -10.18 -2.94
C GLY A 70 -4.09 -10.59 -4.40
N SER A 71 -5.20 -11.14 -4.89
CA SER A 71 -5.38 -11.49 -6.29
C SER A 71 -6.57 -10.76 -6.89
N ASP A 72 -6.45 -10.41 -8.15
CA ASP A 72 -7.57 -10.05 -9.00
C ASP A 72 -7.86 -11.20 -9.96
N THR A 73 -9.14 -11.51 -10.17
CA THR A 73 -9.62 -12.58 -11.07
C THR A 73 -10.65 -12.06 -12.07
N ASN A 74 -10.92 -10.75 -12.08
CA ASN A 74 -11.91 -10.14 -12.95
C ASN A 74 -11.24 -9.42 -14.11
N SER A 75 -11.25 -10.01 -15.30
CA SER A 75 -10.65 -9.39 -16.49
C SER A 75 -11.45 -8.23 -17.09
N SER A 76 -12.62 -7.89 -16.52
CA SER A 76 -13.58 -6.96 -17.15
C SER A 76 -13.46 -5.51 -16.67
N ASP A 77 -12.90 -5.27 -15.50
CA ASP A 77 -12.72 -3.95 -14.88
C ASP A 77 -11.27 -3.46 -14.85
N GLY A 78 -10.32 -4.35 -15.13
CA GLY A 78 -8.90 -4.04 -15.11
C GLY A 78 -8.13 -5.24 -14.60
N TRP A 79 -6.91 -5.01 -14.14
CA TRP A 79 -6.20 -5.94 -13.27
C TRP A 79 -5.62 -5.10 -12.14
N ASP A 80 -6.34 -5.03 -11.03
CA ASP A 80 -5.98 -4.14 -9.93
C ASP A 80 -6.17 -4.75 -8.54
N TRP A 81 -5.40 -4.21 -7.60
CA TRP A 81 -5.56 -4.46 -6.18
C TRP A 81 -5.62 -3.14 -5.45
N THR A 82 -6.69 -2.95 -4.68
CA THR A 82 -6.85 -1.78 -3.80
C THR A 82 -6.86 -2.23 -2.34
N GLY A 83 -5.95 -1.68 -1.54
CA GLY A 83 -5.88 -2.00 -0.12
C GLY A 83 -4.80 -1.18 0.58
N SER A 84 -4.64 -1.42 1.88
CA SER A 84 -3.58 -0.82 2.68
C SER A 84 -2.65 -1.90 3.23
N ILE A 85 -1.39 -1.50 3.49
CA ILE A 85 -0.40 -2.35 4.15
C ILE A 85 -0.29 -1.85 5.59
N GLY A 86 -1.19 -2.33 6.45
CA GLY A 86 -1.15 -2.05 7.88
C GLY A 86 -0.25 -3.03 8.64
N GLY A 87 0.44 -2.56 9.68
CA GLY A 87 1.12 -3.43 10.65
C GLY A 87 2.51 -3.93 10.27
N PHE A 88 3.11 -3.44 9.17
CA PHE A 88 4.49 -3.75 8.79
C PHE A 88 5.29 -2.45 8.71
N PRO A 89 6.56 -2.42 9.22
CA PRO A 89 7.42 -1.24 9.12
C PRO A 89 7.93 -1.08 7.68
N LEU A 90 7.04 -0.65 6.79
CA LEU A 90 7.32 -0.41 5.38
C LEU A 90 7.41 1.10 5.07
N VAL A 91 7.57 1.93 6.09
CA VAL A 91 7.84 3.36 5.91
C VAL A 91 9.02 3.58 4.96
N GLY A 92 8.84 4.50 4.01
CA GLY A 92 9.79 4.84 2.97
C GLY A 92 9.40 4.28 1.59
N LEU A 93 10.41 4.12 0.72
CA LEU A 93 10.23 3.60 -0.63
C LEU A 93 10.05 2.08 -0.61
N ASN A 94 8.94 1.60 -1.15
CA ASN A 94 8.64 0.18 -1.29
C ASN A 94 8.65 -0.25 -2.75
N THR A 95 9.00 -1.51 -2.99
CA THR A 95 8.82 -2.18 -4.28
C THR A 95 7.59 -3.07 -4.20
N TYR A 96 6.75 -3.01 -5.23
CA TYR A 96 5.59 -3.89 -5.40
C TYR A 96 5.79 -4.75 -6.62
N PHE A 97 5.21 -5.95 -6.61
CA PHE A 97 5.24 -6.87 -7.73
C PHE A 97 3.84 -7.28 -8.17
N ALA A 98 3.71 -7.58 -9.45
CA ALA A 98 2.56 -8.28 -10.00
C ALA A 98 3.01 -9.40 -10.94
N ARG A 99 2.27 -10.50 -10.96
CA ARG A 99 2.43 -11.59 -11.95
C ARG A 99 1.08 -12.10 -12.40
N ALA A 100 0.97 -12.48 -13.67
CA ALA A 100 -0.26 -12.95 -14.28
C ALA A 100 -0.24 -14.47 -14.44
N MET A 101 -1.39 -15.11 -14.25
CA MET A 101 -1.61 -16.53 -14.55
C MET A 101 -2.59 -16.67 -15.71
N ASP A 102 -2.27 -17.57 -16.64
CA ASP A 102 -3.13 -17.91 -17.76
C ASP A 102 -4.09 -19.09 -17.44
N ASN A 103 -4.94 -19.42 -18.39
CA ASN A 103 -5.88 -20.54 -18.30
C ASN A 103 -5.23 -21.94 -18.35
N SER A 104 -3.92 -22.03 -18.53
CA SER A 104 -3.14 -23.26 -18.48
C SER A 104 -2.38 -23.44 -17.15
N GLY A 105 -2.37 -22.41 -16.31
CA GLY A 105 -1.65 -22.35 -15.04
C GLY A 105 -0.21 -21.85 -15.17
N ALA A 106 0.18 -21.32 -16.33
CA ALA A 106 1.48 -20.70 -16.55
C ALA A 106 1.51 -19.27 -15.98
N TRP A 107 2.62 -18.92 -15.33
CA TRP A 107 2.84 -17.59 -14.76
C TRP A 107 3.75 -16.75 -15.66
N SER A 108 3.52 -15.43 -15.67
CA SER A 108 4.43 -14.46 -16.26
C SER A 108 5.69 -14.28 -15.41
N ASP A 109 6.74 -13.72 -16.02
CA ASP A 109 7.77 -13.01 -15.24
C ASP A 109 7.09 -11.86 -14.45
N PRO A 110 7.56 -11.54 -13.22
CA PRO A 110 6.98 -10.46 -12.44
C PRO A 110 7.33 -9.09 -13.04
N ASN A 111 6.35 -8.18 -13.02
CA ASN A 111 6.58 -6.75 -13.26
C ASN A 111 6.58 -6.02 -11.91
N SER A 112 7.24 -4.86 -11.84
CA SER A 112 7.38 -4.13 -10.57
C SER A 112 7.22 -2.63 -10.72
N CYS A 113 6.82 -1.99 -9.62
CA CYS A 113 6.80 -0.54 -9.47
C CYS A 113 7.23 -0.14 -8.06
N THR A 114 7.37 1.16 -7.81
CA THR A 114 7.69 1.67 -6.48
C THR A 114 6.70 2.74 -6.04
N GLY A 115 6.34 2.71 -4.77
CA GLY A 115 5.54 3.75 -4.11
C GLY A 115 6.13 4.10 -2.75
N THR A 116 5.80 5.28 -2.25
CA THR A 116 6.27 5.75 -0.95
C THR A 116 5.18 5.62 0.10
N VAL A 117 5.50 4.99 1.22
CA VAL A 117 4.65 5.01 2.42
C VAL A 117 5.28 6.00 3.39
N THR A 118 4.57 7.07 3.70
CA THR A 118 4.99 8.04 4.71
C THR A 118 4.52 7.58 6.08
N PRO A 119 5.29 7.83 7.16
CA PRO A 119 4.93 7.39 8.49
C PRO A 119 3.54 7.86 8.94
N LEU A 120 2.88 7.06 9.78
CA LEU A 120 1.76 7.55 10.60
C LEU A 120 2.20 8.69 11.55
N HIS A 121 3.52 8.84 11.83
CA HIS A 121 4.14 9.83 12.73
C HIS A 121 3.66 11.28 12.57
N LYS A 122 3.01 11.68 11.46
CA LYS A 122 2.33 12.98 11.43
C LYS A 122 1.18 13.08 12.45
N LYS A 123 0.69 11.97 13.00
CA LYS A 123 -0.41 11.93 13.98
C LYS A 123 -0.06 11.14 15.23
N ASP A 124 0.95 10.26 15.14
CA ASP A 124 1.62 9.60 16.26
C ASP A 124 2.79 10.49 16.74
N PHE A 125 2.46 11.41 17.63
CA PHE A 125 3.37 12.44 18.13
C PHE A 125 4.33 11.92 19.21
N ASP A 126 3.97 10.83 19.91
CA ASP A 126 4.82 10.23 20.94
C ASP A 126 5.67 9.04 20.44
N GLY A 127 5.38 8.54 19.24
CA GLY A 127 6.10 7.47 18.55
C GLY A 127 5.78 6.07 19.07
N ASP A 128 4.66 5.88 19.76
CA ASP A 128 4.27 4.58 20.33
C ASP A 128 3.60 3.62 19.32
N GLY A 129 3.43 4.06 18.07
CA GLY A 129 2.82 3.31 16.98
C GLY A 129 1.30 3.36 16.98
N LYS A 130 0.69 4.25 17.77
CA LYS A 130 -0.76 4.43 17.86
C LYS A 130 -1.11 5.90 17.69
N VAL A 131 -2.36 6.17 17.32
CA VAL A 131 -2.92 7.52 17.37
C VAL A 131 -3.95 7.53 18.49
N GLY A 132 -3.53 7.92 19.68
CA GLY A 132 -4.29 7.79 20.90
C GLY A 132 -4.23 9.02 21.81
N PHE A 133 -4.55 8.77 23.07
CA PHE A 133 -4.69 9.85 24.04
C PHE A 133 -3.36 10.56 24.36
N LEU A 134 -2.24 9.86 24.26
CA LEU A 134 -0.93 10.46 24.46
C LEU A 134 -0.60 11.43 23.32
N ASP A 135 -0.88 11.07 22.08
CA ASP A 135 -0.77 11.98 20.94
C ASP A 135 -1.71 13.18 21.09
N PHE A 136 -2.96 12.94 21.47
CA PHE A 136 -3.89 14.04 21.71
C PHE A 136 -3.39 14.98 22.81
N SER A 137 -2.69 14.46 23.83
CA SER A 137 -2.13 15.31 24.88
C SER A 137 -1.00 16.22 24.38
N ILE A 138 -0.15 15.72 23.48
CA ILE A 138 0.89 16.52 22.81
C ILE A 138 0.24 17.56 21.90
N PHE A 139 -0.77 17.16 21.13
CA PHE A 139 -1.54 18.06 20.27
C PHE A 139 -2.23 19.18 21.06
N ALA A 140 -2.90 18.83 22.17
CA ALA A 140 -3.60 19.77 23.02
C ALA A 140 -2.65 20.75 23.74
N ALA A 141 -1.42 20.34 24.04
CA ALA A 141 -0.41 21.23 24.62
C ALA A 141 -0.01 22.34 23.64
N ALA A 142 0.00 22.03 22.33
CA ALA A 142 0.36 22.97 21.26
C ALA A 142 -0.85 23.71 20.65
N TRP A 143 -2.05 23.54 21.19
CA TRP A 143 -3.29 24.11 20.64
C TRP A 143 -3.26 25.64 20.57
N GLN A 144 -3.65 26.21 19.42
CA GLN A 144 -3.67 27.65 19.14
C GLN A 144 -2.29 28.33 19.26
N THR A 145 -1.23 27.63 18.91
CA THR A 145 0.14 28.18 18.86
C THR A 145 0.64 28.32 17.43
N GLU A 146 1.61 29.22 17.23
CA GLU A 146 2.27 29.51 15.96
C GLU A 146 3.82 29.59 16.14
N PRO A 147 4.63 29.57 15.05
CA PRO A 147 6.08 29.65 15.14
C PRO A 147 6.57 30.81 16.01
N GLY A 148 7.23 30.47 17.12
CA GLY A 148 7.75 31.43 18.09
C GLY A 148 7.10 31.33 19.47
N ASP A 149 5.94 30.69 19.57
CA ASP A 149 5.34 30.36 20.86
C ASP A 149 6.12 29.24 21.58
N PRO A 150 6.22 29.26 22.92
CA PRO A 150 6.98 28.25 23.68
C PRO A 150 6.49 26.81 23.51
N GLU A 151 5.17 26.64 23.30
CA GLU A 151 4.52 25.33 23.17
C GLU A 151 4.24 24.96 21.71
N TRP A 152 4.73 25.75 20.75
CA TRP A 152 4.57 25.44 19.33
C TRP A 152 5.31 24.15 18.98
N ASN A 153 4.56 23.18 18.45
CA ASN A 153 5.09 21.91 18.00
C ASN A 153 4.86 21.77 16.48
N PRO A 154 5.89 21.88 15.63
CA PRO A 154 5.72 21.74 14.18
C PRO A 154 5.19 20.37 13.76
N ALA A 155 5.32 19.35 14.62
CA ALA A 155 4.75 18.05 14.32
C ALA A 155 3.21 18.10 14.33
N CYS A 156 2.60 19.02 15.08
CA CYS A 156 1.15 19.14 15.23
C CYS A 156 0.49 20.05 14.17
N ASP A 157 1.25 20.76 13.33
CA ASP A 157 0.77 21.46 12.13
C ASP A 157 0.65 20.46 10.96
N ILE A 158 -0.51 19.81 10.91
CA ILE A 158 -0.77 18.61 10.11
C ILE A 158 -1.89 18.79 9.10
N ASN A 159 -2.53 19.96 9.09
CA ASN A 159 -3.41 20.38 8.02
C ASN A 159 -2.66 20.41 6.67
N GLN A 160 -3.42 20.36 5.59
CA GLN A 160 -2.86 20.24 4.24
C GLN A 160 -3.56 21.22 3.30
N PRO A 161 -2.85 22.25 2.80
CA PRO A 161 -1.46 22.60 3.15
C PRO A 161 -1.28 23.04 4.61
N PRO A 162 -0.08 22.89 5.22
CA PRO A 162 0.30 23.51 6.50
C PRO A 162 0.05 25.02 6.49
N ASP A 163 -0.47 25.57 7.59
CA ASP A 163 -0.73 27.01 7.72
C ASP A 163 -0.05 27.69 8.92
N ASP A 164 0.90 27.00 9.56
CA ASP A 164 1.69 27.47 10.70
C ASP A 164 0.84 27.77 11.95
N ILE A 165 -0.44 27.38 12.01
CA ILE A 165 -1.31 27.59 13.17
C ILE A 165 -1.94 26.28 13.57
N ILE A 166 -1.69 25.82 14.79
CA ILE A 166 -2.32 24.58 15.28
C ILE A 166 -3.77 24.86 15.68
N ASP A 167 -4.71 24.48 14.82
CA ASP A 167 -6.12 24.81 14.98
C ASP A 167 -7.09 23.66 14.62
N PHE A 168 -8.34 24.02 14.35
CA PHE A 168 -9.39 23.07 14.02
C PHE A 168 -9.10 22.26 12.74
N PHE A 169 -8.39 22.84 11.76
CA PHE A 169 -8.00 22.11 10.55
C PHE A 169 -7.00 21.00 10.87
N ASP A 170 -6.09 21.22 11.81
CA ASP A 170 -5.17 20.17 12.28
C ASP A 170 -5.90 19.12 13.08
N LEU A 171 -6.81 19.53 13.98
CA LEU A 171 -7.62 18.58 14.76
C LEU A 171 -8.46 17.70 13.83
N ALA A 172 -9.03 18.27 12.77
CA ALA A 172 -9.77 17.51 11.77
C ALA A 172 -8.89 16.42 11.16
N ARG A 173 -7.65 16.75 10.77
CA ARG A 173 -6.67 15.76 10.30
C ARG A 173 -6.33 14.73 11.38
N PHE A 174 -6.02 15.15 12.59
CA PHE A 174 -5.68 14.25 13.70
C PHE A 174 -6.77 13.18 13.90
N THR A 175 -8.04 13.60 13.89
CA THR A 175 -9.18 12.70 14.12
C THR A 175 -9.46 11.71 12.98
N GLU A 176 -8.93 11.91 11.77
CA GLU A 176 -9.10 10.97 10.64
C GLU A 176 -8.62 9.56 10.98
N ARG A 177 -7.65 9.45 11.90
CA ARG A 177 -7.00 8.19 12.30
C ARG A 177 -7.11 7.93 13.80
N TRP A 178 -8.09 8.53 14.48
CA TRP A 178 -8.25 8.36 15.93
C TRP A 178 -8.40 6.88 16.30
N LEU A 179 -7.60 6.42 17.27
CA LEU A 179 -7.48 5.03 17.73
C LEU A 179 -6.87 4.06 16.71
N GLU A 180 -6.25 4.54 15.64
CA GLU A 180 -5.45 3.69 14.76
C GLU A 180 -4.28 3.07 15.55
N GLY A 181 -3.93 1.82 15.24
CA GLY A 181 -2.92 1.04 15.96
C GLY A 181 -3.35 0.54 17.35
N SER A 182 -4.50 0.99 17.86
CA SER A 182 -5.08 0.41 19.09
C SER A 182 -5.67 -0.97 18.80
N GLU A 183 -5.37 -1.97 19.63
CA GLU A 183 -5.97 -3.29 19.45
C GLU A 183 -7.50 -3.19 19.56
N PRO A 184 -8.27 -3.78 18.63
CA PRO A 184 -9.71 -3.88 18.81
C PRO A 184 -9.95 -4.71 20.07
N TYR A 185 -10.81 -4.20 20.95
CA TYR A 185 -11.25 -4.92 22.13
C TYR A 185 -11.94 -6.22 21.69
N VAL A 186 -11.20 -7.34 21.61
CA VAL A 186 -11.79 -8.64 21.35
C VAL A 186 -12.57 -9.01 22.60
N SER A 187 -13.88 -8.81 22.58
CA SER A 187 -14.75 -9.46 23.56
C SER A 187 -14.63 -10.97 23.32
N GLN A 188 -13.77 -11.63 24.09
CA GLN A 188 -13.84 -13.08 24.23
C GLN A 188 -15.20 -13.40 24.88
N LEU A 189 -16.14 -13.82 24.05
CA LEU A 189 -17.35 -14.56 24.45
C LEU A 189 -17.29 -15.94 23.80
#